data_AF-A0A5J4R7V5-F1
#
_entry.id   AF-A0A5J4R7V5-F1
#
_cell.length_a   1.000
_cell.length_b   1.000
_cell.length_c   1.000
_cell.angle_alpha   90.00
_cell.angle_beta   90.00
_cell.angle_gamma   90.00
#
_symmetry.space_group_name_H-M   'P 1'
#
loop_
_entity.id
_entity.type
_entity.pdbx_description
1 polymer ?
#
loop_
_entity_poly.entity_id
_entity_poly.type
_entity_poly.pdbx_seq_one_letter_code
_entity_poly.pdbx_strand_id
1 'polypeptide(L)'
;MEKITASVLVSWLFTVTTLTAQNNLTSPWEEVIEQFSSDEDENISWENEIEELDERAANPVNLNGITKEELEQFPFLNDIQIENLLAYLYIHGEMQTVYELQLVEEMDKQ
;
A
#
# COMPACT_ATOMS: atom_id res chain seq x y z
N MET A 1 -41.02 -30.43 32.03
CA MET A 1 -39.71 -30.75 31.41
C MET A 1 -39.56 -30.10 30.02
N GLU A 2 -40.63 -29.94 29.24
CA GLU A 2 -40.59 -29.34 27.88
C GLU A 2 -40.14 -27.86 27.82
N LYS A 3 -40.38 -27.06 28.87
CA LYS A 3 -40.00 -25.63 28.87
C LYS A 3 -38.50 -25.41 29.06
N ILE A 4 -37.80 -26.35 29.69
CA ILE A 4 -36.36 -26.26 29.98
C ILE A 4 -35.55 -26.62 28.74
N THR A 5 -36.01 -27.62 27.96
CA THR A 5 -35.34 -28.03 26.72
C THR A 5 -35.37 -26.93 25.65
N ALA A 6 -36.49 -26.20 25.52
CA ALA A 6 -36.57 -25.05 24.62
C ALA A 6 -35.62 -23.91 25.02
N SER A 7 -35.48 -23.65 26.32
CA SER A 7 -34.59 -22.60 26.84
C SER A 7 -33.11 -22.89 26.58
N VAL A 8 -32.69 -24.16 26.64
CA VAL A 8 -31.31 -24.57 26.37
C VAL A 8 -30.97 -24.43 24.87
N LEU A 9 -31.92 -24.77 23.98
CA LEU A 9 -31.73 -24.65 22.54
C LEU A 9 -31.61 -23.19 22.06
N VAL A 10 -32.39 -22.28 22.65
CA VAL A 10 -32.31 -20.84 22.35
C VAL A 10 -31.00 -20.23 22.84
N SER A 11 -30.49 -20.69 23.99
CA SER A 11 -29.19 -20.24 24.51
C SER A 11 -28.00 -20.71 23.67
N TRP A 12 -28.14 -21.83 22.94
CA TRP A 12 -27.13 -22.33 22.02
C TRP A 12 -27.11 -21.60 20.67
N LEU A 13 -28.24 -20.99 20.28
CA LEU A 13 -28.32 -20.15 19.07
C LEU A 13 -27.52 -18.83 19.20
N PHE A 14 -27.28 -18.36 20.42
CA PHE A 14 -26.60 -17.08 20.67
C PHE A 14 -25.07 -17.16 20.70
N THR A 15 -24.46 -18.34 20.70
CA THR A 15 -23.00 -18.48 20.84
C THR A 15 -22.24 -18.59 19.51
N VAL A 16 -22.90 -18.44 18.37
CA VAL A 16 -22.27 -18.68 17.05
C VAL A 16 -22.01 -17.41 16.23
N THR A 17 -22.35 -16.21 16.71
CA THR A 17 -22.00 -14.98 16.00
C THR A 17 -20.67 -14.41 16.46
N THR A 18 -19.58 -15.10 16.13
CA THR A 18 -18.30 -14.43 15.90
C THR A 18 -18.00 -14.57 14.42
N LEU A 19 -18.58 -13.67 13.60
CA LEU A 19 -17.98 -13.36 12.30
C LEU A 19 -16.67 -12.64 12.61
N THR A 20 -15.60 -13.41 12.78
CA THR A 20 -14.27 -12.85 12.57
C THR A 20 -14.15 -12.66 11.06
N ALA A 21 -14.37 -11.44 10.59
CA ALA A 21 -13.66 -11.00 9.40
C ALA A 21 -12.19 -11.12 9.78
N GLN A 22 -11.57 -12.24 9.40
CA GLN A 22 -10.15 -12.44 9.60
C GLN A 22 -9.50 -11.35 8.75
N ASN A 23 -9.09 -10.28 9.40
CA ASN A 23 -8.19 -9.31 8.82
C ASN A 23 -6.92 -10.13 8.59
N ASN A 24 -6.82 -10.76 7.42
CA ASN A 24 -5.58 -11.34 6.98
C ASN A 24 -4.66 -10.12 6.96
N LEU A 25 -3.73 -10.05 7.91
CA LEU A 25 -2.64 -9.08 7.90
C LEU A 25 -1.70 -9.48 6.77
N THR A 26 -2.26 -9.61 5.57
CA THR A 26 -1.55 -9.56 4.30
C THR A 26 -0.94 -8.16 4.30
N SER A 27 0.39 -8.09 4.25
CA SER A 27 1.10 -6.81 4.26
C SER A 27 0.49 -5.92 3.17
N PRO A 28 0.29 -4.60 3.38
CA PRO A 28 -0.19 -3.70 2.31
C PRO A 28 0.62 -3.81 1.01
N TRP A 29 1.86 -4.29 1.13
CA TRP A 29 2.80 -4.52 0.05
C TRP A 29 2.61 -5.85 -0.68
N GLU A 30 1.96 -6.84 -0.08
CA GLU A 30 1.81 -8.19 -0.67
C GLU A 30 0.97 -8.14 -1.96
N GLU A 31 -0.11 -7.36 -1.99
CA GLU A 31 -0.95 -7.15 -3.19
C GLU A 31 -0.22 -6.32 -4.27
N VAL A 32 0.60 -5.36 -3.85
CA VAL A 32 1.41 -4.52 -4.74
C VAL A 32 2.51 -5.37 -5.39
N ILE A 33 3.18 -6.21 -4.60
CA ILE A 33 4.26 -7.08 -5.07
C ILE A 33 3.73 -8.20 -5.94
N GLU A 34 2.57 -8.78 -5.65
CA GLU A 34 1.96 -9.77 -6.53
C GLU A 34 1.76 -9.18 -7.94
N GLN A 35 1.37 -7.91 -8.06
CA GLN A 35 1.26 -7.22 -9.36
C GLN A 35 2.62 -7.03 -10.04
N PHE A 36 3.65 -6.55 -9.32
CA PHE A 36 4.98 -6.32 -9.88
C PHE A 36 5.77 -7.61 -10.16
N SER A 37 5.50 -8.70 -9.44
CA SER A 37 6.18 -10.00 -9.59
C SER A 37 5.77 -10.79 -10.83
N SER A 38 4.76 -10.31 -11.57
CA SER A 38 4.27 -10.90 -12.83
C SER A 38 5.30 -10.85 -13.95
N ASP A 39 6.22 -9.88 -13.90
CA ASP A 39 7.20 -9.58 -14.94
C ASP A 39 8.62 -9.89 -14.42
N GLU A 40 9.06 -11.13 -14.69
CA GLU A 40 10.46 -11.56 -14.78
C GLU A 40 11.47 -11.01 -13.76
N ASP A 41 11.41 -11.44 -12.49
CA ASP A 41 12.64 -11.69 -11.72
C ASP A 41 12.37 -12.54 -10.46
N GLU A 42 12.47 -13.87 -10.60
CA GLU A 42 12.46 -14.84 -9.49
C GLU A 42 13.65 -14.67 -8.50
N ASN A 43 14.51 -13.66 -8.69
CA ASN A 43 15.77 -13.49 -7.96
C ASN A 43 15.83 -12.22 -7.09
N ILE A 44 14.81 -11.36 -7.11
CA ILE A 44 14.74 -10.23 -6.18
C ILE A 44 14.29 -10.76 -4.82
N SER A 45 15.09 -10.51 -3.79
CA SER A 45 14.74 -10.83 -2.41
C SER A 45 13.70 -9.83 -1.92
N TRP A 46 12.44 -10.03 -2.35
CA TRP A 46 11.30 -9.16 -2.06
C TRP A 46 11.12 -8.86 -0.56
N GLU A 47 11.52 -9.77 0.31
CA GLU A 47 11.46 -9.57 1.77
C GLU A 47 12.31 -8.36 2.23
N ASN A 48 13.49 -8.17 1.63
CA ASN A 48 14.35 -7.01 1.94
C ASN A 48 13.78 -5.71 1.35
N GLU A 49 13.22 -5.76 0.14
CA GLU A 49 12.59 -4.59 -0.47
C GLU A 49 11.34 -4.16 0.31
N ILE A 50 10.53 -5.11 0.77
CA ILE A 50 9.38 -4.82 1.65
C ILE A 50 9.83 -4.14 2.93
N GLU A 51 10.87 -4.66 3.59
CA GLU A 51 11.38 -4.08 4.84
C GLU A 51 11.89 -2.64 4.61
N GLU A 52 12.58 -2.39 3.50
CA GLU A 52 13.05 -1.07 3.10
C GLU A 52 11.89 -0.10 2.77
N LEU A 53 10.84 -0.59 2.10
CA LEU A 53 9.63 0.18 1.81
C LEU A 53 8.85 0.51 3.09
N ASP A 54 8.74 -0.42 4.04
CA ASP A 54 8.13 -0.19 5.34
C ASP A 54 8.90 0.86 6.16
N GLU A 55 10.23 0.81 6.15
CA GLU A 55 11.06 1.82 6.81
C GLU A 55 10.86 3.21 6.17
N ARG A 56 10.80 3.29 4.84
CA ARG A 56 10.52 4.55 4.13
C ARG A 56 9.09 5.05 4.35
N ALA A 57 8.11 4.16 4.41
CA ALA A 57 6.72 4.53 4.71
C ALA A 57 6.58 5.10 6.13
N ALA A 58 7.35 4.57 7.09
CA ALA A 58 7.44 5.12 8.44
C ALA A 58 8.14 6.49 8.48
N ASN A 59 8.99 6.81 7.48
CA ASN A 59 9.77 8.04 7.39
C ASN A 59 9.50 8.79 6.06
N PRO A 60 8.30 9.38 5.89
CA PRO A 60 7.91 10.00 4.63
C PRO A 60 8.79 11.21 4.28
N VAL A 61 9.13 11.31 2.99
CA VAL A 61 9.91 12.42 2.43
C VAL A 61 9.02 13.61 2.06
N ASN A 62 9.60 14.82 2.07
CA ASN A 62 8.92 16.01 1.58
C ASN A 62 9.15 16.18 0.07
N LEU A 63 8.14 15.87 -0.73
CA LEU A 63 8.21 15.99 -2.20
C LEU A 63 8.52 17.40 -2.69
N ASN A 64 8.12 18.45 -1.97
CA ASN A 64 8.35 19.84 -2.40
C ASN A 64 9.82 20.28 -2.31
N GLY A 65 10.66 19.51 -1.62
CA GLY A 65 12.09 19.82 -1.46
C GLY A 65 13.01 18.66 -1.82
N ILE A 66 12.47 17.60 -2.44
CA ILE A 66 13.22 16.39 -2.75
C ILE A 66 14.14 16.61 -3.95
N THR A 67 15.33 16.02 -3.93
CA THR A 67 16.24 16.04 -5.08
C THR A 67 16.03 14.84 -5.99
N LYS A 68 16.58 14.93 -7.21
CA LYS A 68 16.58 13.80 -8.16
C LYS A 68 17.27 12.58 -7.56
N GLU A 69 18.44 12.79 -6.95
CA GLU A 69 19.25 11.72 -6.35
C GLU A 69 18.55 11.04 -5.16
N GLU A 70 17.70 11.77 -4.43
CA GLU A 70 16.84 11.23 -3.38
C GLU A 70 15.68 10.41 -3.97
N LEU A 71 15.08 10.86 -5.07
CA LEU A 71 14.05 10.11 -5.80
C LEU A 71 14.58 8.81 -6.42
N GLU A 72 15.83 8.81 -6.90
CA GLU A 72 16.52 7.62 -7.43
C GLU A 72 16.72 6.52 -6.37
N GLN A 73 16.59 6.83 -5.08
CA GLN A 73 16.65 5.82 -4.01
C GLN A 73 15.37 4.97 -3.92
N PHE A 74 14.27 5.36 -4.57
CA PHE A 74 13.01 4.63 -4.52
C PHE A 74 12.93 3.62 -5.67
N PRO A 75 13.05 2.31 -5.41
CA PRO A 75 13.20 1.29 -6.47
C PRO A 75 11.97 1.13 -7.38
N PHE A 76 10.81 1.61 -6.93
CA PHE A 76 9.56 1.58 -7.71
C PHE A 76 9.39 2.78 -8.64
N LEU A 77 10.26 3.80 -8.57
CA LEU A 77 10.25 4.94 -9.48
C LEU A 77 11.23 4.70 -10.62
N ASN A 78 10.74 4.81 -11.86
CA ASN A 78 11.60 4.80 -13.02
C ASN A 78 12.07 6.22 -13.40
N ASP A 79 13.08 6.32 -14.26
CA ASP A 79 13.65 7.61 -14.70
C ASP A 79 12.59 8.58 -15.27
N ILE A 80 11.60 8.07 -16.01
CA ILE A 80 10.55 8.90 -16.63
C ILE A 80 9.64 9.47 -15.54
N GLN A 81 9.21 8.65 -14.58
CA GLN A 81 8.39 9.07 -13.45
C GLN A 81 9.11 10.12 -12.58
N ILE A 82 10.41 9.95 -12.36
CA ILE A 82 11.24 10.92 -11.63
C ILE A 82 11.26 12.26 -12.37
N GLU A 83 11.54 12.25 -13.68
CA GLU A 83 11.56 13.46 -14.49
C GLU A 83 10.17 14.13 -14.54
N ASN A 84 9.09 13.36 -14.66
CA ASN A 84 7.72 13.90 -14.66
C ASN A 84 7.37 14.56 -13.33
N LEU A 85 7.78 13.97 -12.19
CA LEU A 85 7.56 14.55 -10.87
C LEU A 85 8.29 15.89 -10.70
N LEU A 86 9.57 15.93 -11.09
CA LEU A 86 10.39 17.14 -11.03
C LEU A 86 9.88 18.20 -12.00
N ALA A 87 9.46 17.81 -13.20
CA ALA A 87 8.85 18.71 -14.18
C ALA A 87 7.54 19.31 -13.66
N TYR A 88 6.69 18.51 -13.00
CA TYR A 88 5.47 19.01 -12.37
C TYR A 88 5.78 20.10 -11.34
N LEU A 89 6.72 19.84 -10.42
CA LEU A 89 7.14 20.82 -9.40
C LEU A 89 7.73 22.08 -10.03
N TYR A 90 8.47 21.95 -11.13
CA TYR A 90 9.05 23.10 -11.83
C TYR A 90 7.97 23.97 -12.52
N ILE A 91 6.98 23.34 -13.16
CA ILE A 91 5.94 24.04 -13.92
C ILE A 91 4.87 24.63 -13.00
N HIS A 92 4.44 23.88 -11.98
CA HIS A 92 3.31 24.21 -11.13
C HIS A 92 3.72 24.79 -9.77
N GLY A 93 4.99 24.65 -9.38
CA GLY A 93 5.48 25.01 -8.05
C GLY A 93 5.25 23.91 -7.02
N GLU A 94 5.28 24.29 -5.74
CA GLU A 94 5.08 23.36 -4.63
C GLU A 94 3.67 22.75 -4.66
N MET A 95 3.60 21.42 -4.52
CA MET A 95 2.34 20.71 -4.30
C MET A 95 1.70 21.19 -3.00
N GLN A 96 0.40 21.46 -3.07
CA GLN A 96 -0.43 21.80 -1.92
C GLN A 96 -1.01 20.55 -1.27
N THR A 97 -1.22 19.48 -2.05
CA THR A 97 -1.71 18.20 -1.56
C THR A 97 -1.03 17.02 -2.27
N VAL A 98 -0.88 15.89 -1.56
CA VAL A 98 -0.34 14.65 -2.15
C VAL A 98 -1.19 14.11 -3.30
N TYR A 99 -2.48 14.49 -3.39
CA TYR A 99 -3.37 14.06 -4.46
C TYR A 99 -2.99 14.63 -5.83
N GLU A 100 -2.18 15.69 -5.88
CA GLU A 100 -1.63 16.24 -7.11
C GLU A 100 -0.71 15.27 -7.85
N LEU A 101 -0.22 14.22 -7.17
CA LEU A 101 0.51 13.13 -7.84
C LEU A 101 -0.30 12.45 -8.95
N GLN A 102 -1.64 12.45 -8.87
CA GLN A 102 -2.50 11.93 -9.93
C GLN A 102 -2.47 12.76 -11.22
N LEU A 103 -1.94 13.99 -11.15
CA LEU A 103 -1.79 14.89 -12.29
C LEU A 103 -0.41 14.77 -12.94
N VAL A 104 0.53 14.08 -12.27
CA VAL A 104 1.85 13.79 -12.82
C VAL A 104 1.71 12.68 -13.86
N GLU A 105 2.27 12.91 -15.05
CA GLU A 105 2.23 11.92 -16.14
C GLU A 105 2.91 10.62 -15.71
N GLU A 106 2.32 9.48 -16.08
CA GLU A 106 2.81 8.12 -15.76
C GLU A 106 2.84 7.76 -14.26
N MET A 107 2.16 8.54 -13.42
CA MET A 107 1.89 8.21 -12.02
C MET A 107 0.47 7.70 -11.75
N ASP A 108 -0.36 7.62 -12.79
CA ASP A 108 -1.69 7.04 -12.69
C ASP A 108 -1.62 5.50 -12.55
N LYS A 109 -2.49 4.95 -11.71
CA LYS A 109 -2.73 3.50 -11.71
C LYS A 109 -3.43 3.14 -13.01
N GLN A 110 -2.82 2.28 -13.83
CA GLN A 110 -3.51 1.62 -14.94
C GLN A 110 -4.57 0.63 -14.45
#